data_AF-A0A226DV14-F1
#
_entry.id   AF-A0A226DV14-F1
#
_cell.length_a   1.000
_cell.length_b   1.000
_cell.length_c   1.000
_cell.angle_alpha   90.00
_cell.angle_beta   90.00
_cell.angle_gamma   90.00
#
_symmetry.space_group_name_H-M   'P 1'
#
loop_
_entity.id
_entity.type
_entity.pdbx_description
1 polymer ?
#
loop_
_entity_poly.entity_id
_entity_poly.type
_entity_poly.pdbx_seq_one_letter_code
_entity_poly.pdbx_strand_id
1 'polypeptide(L)'
;MFPQDIYLIQRNLSRGSNYRCLPVKWDTKQKKIVVKGTKSQKVIILTLVVSFLVSSCRLFSTFVQSNLIHKAEAAAGSMFYWASFMLRLDLPIDHVAVHLVNSIIRHPNKEFGLKKPSHVQLCIRFLYWAAETNGLLISLGTSTLSLLSPCQPILLTSLLCSGNGEILNTKCQNTLTYTTQLFLATLEFVAMQHLMTGLVYYTGTVMMQGITFLWQSGEAFERKARSNASFVELIKSYEKLKVYEKLLNSCIRSRIFLVTALVVPSLQILLSCTGIHSLHSDDTNKIQAILFLWTYIVILVFSILLFSAAGRINESSQKWIAECKRRCRNRVEKRRQMSLVLLRLEFGNNFVEPLTPLVVQEFCVRQTVSFLLLRS
;
A
#
# COMPACT_ATOMS: atom_id res chain seq x y z
N MET A 1 -1.07 12.49 -16.11
CA MET A 1 -0.27 11.25 -15.94
C MET A 1 0.62 10.97 -17.16
N PHE A 2 1.79 10.32 -17.03
CA PHE A 2 2.60 9.90 -18.20
C PHE A 2 2.10 8.56 -18.76
N PRO A 3 2.32 8.26 -20.06
CA PRO A 3 1.88 7.00 -20.66
C PRO A 3 2.41 5.74 -19.94
N GLN A 4 3.64 5.80 -19.42
CA GLN A 4 4.23 4.69 -18.66
C GLN A 4 3.48 4.42 -17.35
N ASP A 5 2.97 5.46 -16.68
CA ASP A 5 2.22 5.28 -15.43
C ASP A 5 0.84 4.65 -15.73
N ILE A 6 0.21 5.07 -16.85
CA ILE A 6 -1.06 4.47 -17.31
C ILE A 6 -0.86 2.99 -17.64
N TYR A 7 0.26 2.63 -18.29
CA TYR A 7 0.60 1.24 -18.58
C TYR A 7 0.72 0.39 -17.31
N LEU A 8 1.37 0.90 -16.26
CA LEU A 8 1.47 0.18 -14.98
C LEU A 8 0.10 -0.05 -14.35
N ILE A 9 -0.80 0.95 -14.41
CA ILE A 9 -2.17 0.80 -13.93
C ILE A 9 -2.94 -0.24 -14.74
N GLN A 10 -2.85 -0.20 -16.07
CA GLN A 10 -3.49 -1.17 -16.96
C GLN A 10 -3.00 -2.60 -16.69
N ARG A 11 -1.68 -2.77 -16.52
CA ARG A 11 -1.06 -4.05 -16.21
C ARG A 11 -1.55 -4.61 -14.88
N ASN A 12 -1.59 -3.80 -13.82
CA ASN A 12 -2.12 -4.22 -12.52
C ASN A 12 -3.62 -4.58 -12.59
N LEU A 13 -4.42 -3.79 -13.31
CA LEU A 13 -5.85 -4.09 -13.54
C LEU A 13 -6.07 -5.36 -14.35
N SER A 14 -5.21 -5.63 -15.33
CA SER A 14 -5.23 -6.87 -16.12
C SER A 14 -4.97 -8.08 -15.22
N ARG A 15 -3.95 -8.02 -14.35
CA ARG A 15 -3.71 -9.05 -13.33
C ARG A 15 -4.91 -9.23 -12.41
N GLY A 16 -5.50 -8.15 -11.91
CA GLY A 16 -6.70 -8.21 -11.07
C GLY A 16 -7.94 -8.74 -11.79
N SER A 17 -7.98 -8.64 -13.12
CA SER A 17 -8.98 -9.30 -13.97
C SER A 17 -8.73 -10.79 -14.09
N ASN A 18 -7.49 -11.20 -14.36
CA ASN A 18 -7.09 -12.61 -14.49
C ASN A 18 -7.34 -13.39 -13.21
N TYR A 19 -6.94 -12.82 -12.07
CA TYR A 19 -7.17 -13.40 -10.73
C TYR A 19 -8.60 -13.16 -10.20
N ARG A 20 -9.43 -12.40 -10.92
CA ARG A 20 -10.79 -12.02 -10.48
C ARG A 20 -10.82 -11.42 -9.06
N CYS A 21 -9.77 -10.69 -8.68
CA CYS A 21 -9.59 -10.22 -7.31
C CYS A 21 -9.93 -8.73 -7.10
N LEU A 22 -10.07 -7.96 -8.18
CA LEU A 22 -10.46 -6.53 -8.15
C LEU A 22 -11.88 -6.28 -8.68
N PRO A 23 -12.66 -5.36 -8.07
CA PRO A 23 -14.00 -4.96 -8.52
C PRO A 23 -14.01 -4.11 -9.79
N VAL A 24 -12.83 -3.72 -10.27
CA VAL A 24 -12.65 -2.85 -11.42
C VAL A 24 -11.93 -3.56 -12.56
N LYS A 25 -12.13 -3.05 -13.78
CA LYS A 25 -11.38 -3.46 -14.97
C LYS A 25 -11.06 -2.24 -15.84
N TRP A 26 -10.07 -2.38 -16.71
CA TRP A 26 -9.80 -1.42 -17.76
C TRP A 26 -10.81 -1.59 -18.91
N ASP A 27 -11.43 -0.50 -19.37
CA ASP A 27 -12.22 -0.47 -20.60
C ASP A 27 -11.36 0.12 -21.72
N THR A 28 -10.91 -0.76 -22.63
CA THR A 28 -10.08 -0.39 -23.78
C THR A 28 -10.79 0.56 -24.74
N LYS A 29 -12.13 0.47 -24.88
CA LYS A 29 -12.90 1.33 -25.78
C LYS A 29 -12.99 2.75 -25.23
N GLN A 30 -13.25 2.87 -23.92
CA GLN A 30 -13.41 4.16 -23.25
C GLN A 30 -12.11 4.74 -22.68
N LYS A 31 -11.01 3.98 -22.75
CA LYS A 31 -9.70 4.29 -22.13
C LYS A 31 -9.84 4.76 -20.68
N LYS A 32 -10.69 4.07 -19.92
CA LYS A 32 -10.99 4.40 -18.52
C LYS A 32 -11.23 3.13 -17.69
N ILE A 33 -11.18 3.27 -16.37
CA ILE A 33 -11.52 2.21 -15.42
C ILE A 33 -13.05 2.17 -15.26
N VAL A 34 -13.61 0.97 -15.29
CA VAL A 34 -15.04 0.71 -15.06
C VAL A 34 -15.22 -0.36 -14.00
N VAL A 35 -16.31 -0.27 -13.25
CA VAL A 35 -16.71 -1.30 -12.27
C VAL A 35 -17.21 -2.54 -13.02
N LYS A 36 -16.84 -3.73 -12.54
CA LYS A 36 -17.31 -5.00 -13.10
C LYS A 36 -18.78 -5.24 -12.75
N GLY A 37 -19.48 -5.99 -13.59
CA GLY A 37 -20.89 -6.35 -13.37
C GLY A 37 -21.11 -7.24 -12.15
N THR A 38 -22.36 -7.31 -11.70
CA THR A 38 -22.81 -8.00 -10.48
C THR A 38 -22.36 -9.47 -10.38
N LYS A 39 -22.38 -10.23 -11.48
CA LYS A 39 -21.89 -11.62 -11.50
C LYS A 39 -20.42 -11.74 -11.11
N SER A 40 -19.56 -10.85 -11.62
CA SER A 40 -18.14 -10.83 -11.26
C SER A 40 -17.93 -10.37 -9.81
N GLN A 41 -18.77 -9.46 -9.31
CA GLN A 41 -18.70 -9.01 -7.92
C GLN A 41 -18.98 -10.15 -6.93
N LYS A 42 -19.92 -11.05 -7.22
CA LYS A 42 -20.15 -12.26 -6.40
C LYS A 42 -18.90 -13.14 -6.29
N VAL A 43 -18.17 -13.32 -7.39
CA VAL A 43 -16.89 -14.07 -7.39
C VAL A 43 -15.84 -13.35 -6.56
N ILE A 44 -15.75 -12.01 -6.66
CA ILE A 44 -14.80 -11.22 -5.87
C ILE A 44 -15.11 -11.33 -4.39
N ILE A 45 -16.38 -11.25 -3.99
CA ILE A 45 -16.82 -11.45 -2.60
C ILE A 45 -16.41 -12.84 -2.12
N LEU A 46 -16.62 -13.89 -2.91
CA LEU A 46 -16.16 -15.24 -2.57
C LEU A 46 -14.64 -15.28 -2.36
N THR A 47 -13.84 -14.67 -3.25
CA THR A 47 -12.37 -14.61 -3.05
C THR A 47 -11.96 -13.76 -1.85
N LEU A 48 -12.76 -12.77 -1.43
CA LEU A 48 -12.54 -12.01 -0.20
C LEU A 48 -12.78 -12.88 1.04
N VAL A 49 -13.84 -13.69 1.03
CA VAL A 49 -14.13 -14.65 2.11
C VAL A 49 -12.99 -15.67 2.24
N VAL A 50 -12.51 -16.22 1.12
CA VAL A 50 -11.35 -17.13 1.13
C VAL A 50 -10.10 -16.44 1.67
N SER A 51 -9.81 -15.21 1.22
CA SER A 51 -8.67 -14.44 1.76
C SER A 51 -8.81 -14.15 3.25
N PHE A 52 -10.02 -13.87 3.74
CA PHE A 52 -10.29 -13.67 5.17
C PHE A 52 -10.00 -14.92 5.99
N LEU A 53 -10.46 -16.09 5.53
CA LEU A 53 -10.21 -17.37 6.19
C LEU A 53 -8.71 -17.67 6.23
N VAL A 54 -8.00 -17.50 5.11
CA VAL A 54 -6.54 -17.68 5.04
C VAL A 54 -5.81 -16.75 6.01
N SER A 55 -6.14 -15.45 6.02
CA SER A 55 -5.53 -14.48 6.94
C SER A 55 -5.82 -14.83 8.41
N SER A 56 -7.04 -15.30 8.71
CA SER A 56 -7.44 -15.72 10.06
C SER A 56 -6.68 -16.97 10.53
N CYS A 57 -6.56 -17.98 9.66
CA CYS A 57 -5.75 -19.18 9.93
C CYS A 57 -4.28 -18.82 10.19
N ARG A 58 -3.71 -17.88 9.41
CA ARG A 58 -2.33 -17.40 9.64
C ARG A 58 -2.18 -16.67 10.97
N LEU A 59 -3.13 -15.82 11.33
CA LEU A 59 -3.14 -15.17 12.64
C LEU A 59 -3.21 -16.18 13.77
N PHE A 60 -4.07 -17.19 13.64
CA PHE A 60 -4.14 -18.28 14.61
C PHE A 60 -2.80 -19.02 14.74
N SER A 61 -2.15 -19.35 13.62
CA SER A 61 -0.82 -20.01 13.62
C SER A 61 0.22 -19.20 14.44
N THR A 62 0.19 -17.86 14.38
CA THR A 62 1.11 -17.03 15.19
C THR A 62 0.98 -17.23 16.69
N PHE A 63 -0.21 -17.60 17.19
CA PHE A 63 -0.43 -17.83 18.62
C PHE A 63 0.05 -19.20 19.10
N VAL A 64 0.16 -20.18 18.20
CA VAL A 64 0.58 -21.55 18.51
C VAL A 64 2.11 -21.66 18.65
N GLN A 65 2.86 -20.71 18.10
CA GLN A 65 4.33 -20.75 18.12
C GLN A 65 4.92 -20.42 19.50
N SER A 66 5.78 -21.31 20.00
CA SER A 66 6.47 -21.16 21.29
C SER A 66 7.76 -20.33 21.17
N ASN A 67 8.54 -20.52 20.10
CA ASN A 67 9.79 -19.79 19.90
C ASN A 67 9.54 -18.34 19.45
N LEU A 68 10.15 -17.39 20.14
CA LEU A 68 9.99 -15.95 19.88
C LEU A 68 10.37 -15.52 18.44
N ILE A 69 11.40 -16.13 17.82
CA ILE A 69 11.81 -15.81 16.44
C ILE A 69 10.72 -16.22 15.47
N HIS A 70 10.34 -17.49 15.54
CA HIS A 70 9.32 -18.09 14.71
C HIS A 70 7.98 -17.39 14.89
N LYS A 71 7.68 -16.96 16.11
CA LYS A 71 6.53 -16.12 16.42
C LYS A 71 6.61 -14.75 15.75
N ALA A 72 7.77 -14.09 15.75
CA ALA A 72 7.98 -12.80 15.08
C ALA A 72 7.87 -12.93 13.54
N GLU A 73 8.43 -13.99 12.96
CA GLU A 73 8.31 -14.29 11.52
C GLU A 73 6.85 -14.55 11.12
N ALA A 74 6.16 -15.40 11.89
CA ALA A 74 4.75 -15.69 11.70
C ALA A 74 3.89 -14.42 11.89
N ALA A 75 4.21 -13.59 12.88
CA ALA A 75 3.56 -12.30 13.12
C ALA A 75 3.75 -11.33 11.94
N ALA A 76 4.96 -11.22 11.39
CA ALA A 76 5.23 -10.39 10.22
C ALA A 76 4.40 -10.85 9.00
N GLY A 77 4.40 -12.17 8.72
CA GLY A 77 3.61 -12.76 7.65
C GLY A 77 2.10 -12.55 7.86
N SER A 78 1.59 -12.81 9.06
CA SER A 78 0.18 -12.62 9.41
C SER A 78 -0.25 -11.16 9.29
N MET A 79 0.56 -10.23 9.83
CA MET A 79 0.29 -8.79 9.75
C MET A 79 0.23 -8.31 8.30
N PHE A 80 1.12 -8.83 7.43
CA PHE A 80 1.10 -8.53 6.01
C PHE A 80 -0.20 -9.00 5.31
N TYR A 81 -0.63 -10.24 5.60
CA TYR A 81 -1.87 -10.80 5.08
C TYR A 81 -3.10 -10.01 5.54
N TRP A 82 -3.14 -9.63 6.82
CA TRP A 82 -4.22 -8.83 7.38
C TRP A 82 -4.25 -7.41 6.84
N ALA A 83 -3.12 -6.72 6.72
CA ALA A 83 -3.07 -5.40 6.09
C ALA A 83 -3.57 -5.45 4.65
N SER A 84 -3.06 -6.40 3.87
CA SER A 84 -3.47 -6.56 2.47
C SER A 84 -4.95 -6.88 2.35
N PHE A 85 -5.48 -7.72 3.26
CA PHE A 85 -6.91 -8.02 3.31
C PHE A 85 -7.75 -6.78 3.66
N MET A 86 -7.36 -6.03 4.70
CA MET A 86 -8.07 -4.81 5.14
C MET A 86 -8.07 -3.74 4.05
N LEU A 87 -6.97 -3.58 3.32
CA LEU A 87 -6.89 -2.67 2.18
C LEU A 87 -7.81 -3.11 1.03
N ARG A 88 -7.93 -4.42 0.82
CA ARG A 88 -8.77 -5.03 -0.21
C ARG A 88 -10.26 -5.05 0.15
N LEU A 89 -10.61 -4.87 1.44
CA LEU A 89 -11.97 -4.91 1.95
C LEU A 89 -12.78 -3.67 1.49
N ASP A 90 -13.28 -3.74 0.26
CA ASP A 90 -14.02 -2.69 -0.43
C ASP A 90 -15.49 -3.07 -0.67
N LEU A 91 -16.23 -3.16 0.44
CA LEU A 91 -17.66 -3.50 0.47
C LEU A 91 -18.42 -2.41 1.25
N PRO A 92 -19.36 -1.67 0.62
CA PRO A 92 -19.66 -1.66 -0.82
C PRO A 92 -18.49 -1.12 -1.66
N ILE A 93 -18.51 -1.40 -2.97
CA ILE A 93 -17.44 -0.98 -3.90
C ILE A 93 -17.37 0.55 -3.93
N ASP A 94 -16.19 1.11 -3.72
CA ASP A 94 -15.98 2.55 -3.72
C ASP A 94 -15.91 3.09 -5.15
N HIS A 95 -17.04 3.62 -5.64
CA HIS A 95 -17.12 4.30 -6.92
C HIS A 95 -16.26 5.57 -6.96
N VAL A 96 -16.03 6.22 -5.81
CA VAL A 96 -15.26 7.47 -5.71
C VAL A 96 -13.81 7.23 -6.08
N ALA A 97 -13.20 6.13 -5.61
CA ALA A 97 -11.85 5.73 -5.99
C ALA A 97 -11.72 5.54 -7.52
N VAL A 98 -12.72 4.96 -8.18
CA VAL A 98 -12.74 4.79 -9.65
C VAL A 98 -12.80 6.15 -10.35
N HIS A 99 -13.63 7.07 -9.87
CA HIS A 99 -13.73 8.42 -10.42
C HIS A 99 -12.44 9.23 -10.21
N LEU A 100 -11.80 9.11 -9.05
CA LEU A 100 -10.52 9.72 -8.75
C LEU A 100 -9.45 9.27 -9.76
N VAL A 101 -9.25 7.96 -9.92
CA VAL A 101 -8.21 7.45 -10.83
C VAL A 101 -8.53 7.80 -12.29
N ASN A 102 -9.79 7.75 -12.70
CA ASN A 102 -10.21 8.20 -14.04
C ASN A 102 -9.94 9.70 -14.24
N SER A 103 -10.13 10.53 -13.21
CA SER A 103 -9.79 11.95 -13.26
C SER A 103 -8.28 12.15 -13.45
N ILE A 104 -7.43 11.43 -12.71
CA ILE A 104 -5.97 11.48 -12.83
C ILE A 104 -5.51 11.09 -14.25
N ILE A 105 -6.12 10.04 -14.82
CA ILE A 105 -5.80 9.56 -16.17
C ILE A 105 -6.19 10.61 -17.22
N ARG A 106 -7.33 11.27 -17.06
CA ARG A 106 -7.85 12.25 -18.02
C ARG A 106 -7.08 13.57 -18.03
N HIS A 107 -6.44 13.95 -16.94
CA HIS A 107 -5.65 15.18 -16.86
C HIS A 107 -4.20 14.94 -17.31
N PRO A 108 -3.81 15.36 -18.53
CA PRO A 108 -2.45 15.16 -19.01
C PRO A 108 -1.48 16.08 -18.25
N ASN A 109 -0.27 15.59 -17.98
CA ASN A 109 0.76 16.36 -17.27
C ASN A 109 1.17 17.65 -18.01
N LYS A 110 0.82 17.77 -19.30
CA LYS A 110 1.04 18.96 -20.13
C LYS A 110 0.32 20.19 -19.56
N GLU A 111 -0.84 20.02 -18.93
CA GLU A 111 -1.57 21.14 -18.29
C GLU A 111 -0.79 21.74 -17.11
N PHE A 112 0.10 20.97 -16.50
CA PHE A 112 0.98 21.40 -15.41
C PHE A 112 2.35 21.89 -15.90
N GLY A 113 2.56 21.99 -17.22
CA GLY A 113 3.83 22.39 -17.81
C GLY A 113 4.98 21.42 -17.51
N LEU A 114 4.69 20.17 -17.15
CA LEU A 114 5.70 19.15 -16.86
C LEU A 114 6.11 18.43 -18.15
N LYS A 115 7.30 18.76 -18.66
CA LYS A 115 7.88 18.11 -19.85
C LYS A 115 8.57 16.77 -19.57
N LYS A 116 9.09 16.58 -18.35
CA LYS A 116 9.86 15.40 -17.92
C LYS A 116 9.25 14.78 -16.65
N PRO A 117 9.38 13.46 -16.45
CA PRO A 117 8.93 12.82 -15.22
C PRO A 117 9.71 13.37 -14.02
N SER A 118 9.02 13.64 -12.92
CA SER A 118 9.71 14.07 -11.68
C SER A 118 10.41 12.89 -11.01
N HIS A 119 11.40 13.15 -10.16
CA HIS A 119 12.06 12.11 -9.35
C HIS A 119 11.06 11.30 -8.51
N VAL A 120 10.01 11.97 -8.01
CA VAL A 120 8.89 11.34 -7.28
C VAL A 120 8.18 10.30 -8.16
N GLN A 121 7.87 10.63 -9.42
CA GLN A 121 7.22 9.67 -10.33
C GLN A 121 8.13 8.49 -10.67
N LEU A 122 9.44 8.72 -10.85
CA LEU A 122 10.39 7.63 -11.05
C LEU A 122 10.43 6.70 -9.83
N CYS A 123 10.41 7.26 -8.62
CA CYS A 123 10.34 6.48 -7.39
C CYS A 123 9.04 5.67 -7.28
N ILE A 124 7.89 6.24 -7.67
CA ILE A 124 6.62 5.51 -7.71
C ILE A 124 6.67 4.35 -8.71
N ARG A 125 7.23 4.58 -9.90
CA ARG A 125 7.42 3.50 -10.88
C ARG A 125 8.28 2.38 -10.32
N PHE A 126 9.39 2.73 -9.66
CA PHE A 126 10.24 1.77 -8.98
C PHE A 126 9.44 0.97 -7.94
N LEU A 127 8.66 1.64 -7.08
CA LEU A 127 7.83 0.98 -6.07
C LEU A 127 6.77 0.05 -6.68
N TYR A 128 6.17 0.42 -7.81
CA TYR A 128 5.25 -0.46 -8.54
C TYR A 128 5.92 -1.74 -9.00
N TRP A 129 7.08 -1.61 -9.67
CA TRP A 129 7.84 -2.75 -10.15
C TRP A 129 8.35 -3.62 -8.99
N ALA A 130 8.88 -2.98 -7.94
CA ALA A 130 9.35 -3.68 -6.74
C ALA A 130 8.20 -4.42 -6.06
N ALA A 131 7.02 -3.81 -5.89
CA ALA A 131 5.87 -4.47 -5.27
C ALA A 131 5.34 -5.64 -6.12
N GLU A 132 5.27 -5.50 -7.45
CA GLU A 132 4.87 -6.60 -8.33
C GLU A 132 5.86 -7.76 -8.28
N THR A 133 7.16 -7.48 -8.37
CA THR A 133 8.21 -8.50 -8.34
C THR A 133 8.28 -9.18 -6.97
N ASN A 134 8.23 -8.41 -5.88
CA ASN A 134 8.20 -8.94 -4.52
C ASN A 134 6.97 -9.79 -4.26
N GLY A 135 5.80 -9.37 -4.75
CA GLY A 135 4.59 -10.16 -4.62
C GLY A 135 4.73 -11.54 -5.27
N LEU A 136 5.30 -11.61 -6.47
CA LEU A 136 5.59 -12.87 -7.14
C LEU A 136 6.63 -13.71 -6.39
N LEU A 137 7.76 -13.11 -6.01
CA LEU A 137 8.84 -13.81 -5.30
C LEU A 137 8.36 -14.38 -3.96
N ILE A 138 7.61 -13.60 -3.17
CA ILE A 138 7.08 -14.06 -1.88
C ILE A 138 6.03 -15.16 -2.09
N SER A 139 5.18 -15.06 -3.12
CA SER A 139 4.18 -16.10 -3.41
C SER A 139 4.84 -17.42 -3.83
N LEU A 140 5.86 -17.36 -4.69
CA LEU A 140 6.64 -18.53 -5.07
C LEU A 140 7.40 -19.11 -3.88
N GLY A 141 8.07 -18.25 -3.10
CA GLY A 141 8.80 -18.65 -1.91
C GLY A 141 7.92 -19.37 -0.90
N THR A 142 6.77 -18.79 -0.55
CA THR A 142 5.81 -19.41 0.39
C THR A 142 5.22 -20.71 -0.16
N SER A 143 4.86 -20.77 -1.44
CA SER A 143 4.37 -22.00 -2.07
C SER A 143 5.43 -23.12 -2.05
N THR A 144 6.69 -22.79 -2.37
CA THR A 144 7.80 -23.75 -2.36
C THR A 144 8.10 -24.22 -0.93
N LEU A 145 8.12 -23.30 0.03
CA LEU A 145 8.31 -23.65 1.45
C LEU A 145 7.16 -24.53 1.96
N SER A 146 5.93 -24.34 1.49
CA SER A 146 4.82 -25.25 1.79
C SER A 146 5.00 -26.67 1.27
N LEU A 147 5.79 -26.86 0.20
CA LEU A 147 6.12 -28.19 -0.32
C LEU A 147 7.35 -28.81 0.37
N LEU A 148 8.36 -27.99 0.70
CA LEU A 148 9.64 -28.47 1.26
C LEU A 148 9.64 -28.55 2.79
N SER A 149 8.98 -27.61 3.46
CA SER A 149 9.01 -27.43 4.91
C SER A 149 7.64 -27.00 5.45
N PRO A 150 6.63 -27.88 5.37
CA PRO A 150 5.23 -27.55 5.69
C PRO A 150 5.02 -27.10 7.14
N CYS A 151 5.92 -27.43 8.07
CA CYS A 151 5.81 -27.03 9.47
C CYS A 151 6.38 -25.63 9.76
N GLN A 152 6.78 -24.86 8.74
CA GLN A 152 7.25 -23.51 8.98
C GLN A 152 6.12 -22.59 9.48
N PRO A 153 6.38 -21.79 10.52
CA PRO A 153 5.39 -20.92 11.16
C PRO A 153 4.64 -19.96 10.23
N ILE A 154 5.31 -19.54 9.15
CA ILE A 154 4.73 -18.60 8.19
C ILE A 154 3.66 -19.25 7.31
N LEU A 155 3.54 -20.57 7.28
CA LEU A 155 2.70 -21.30 6.32
C LEU A 155 1.38 -21.79 6.93
N LEU A 156 0.34 -21.92 6.11
CA LEU A 156 -0.94 -22.54 6.49
C LEU A 156 -0.78 -24.04 6.79
N THR A 157 0.17 -24.68 6.10
CA THR A 157 0.53 -26.09 6.28
C THR A 157 0.99 -26.39 7.71
N SER A 158 1.48 -25.38 8.46
CA SER A 158 1.88 -25.55 9.87
C SER A 158 0.75 -26.00 10.78
N LEU A 159 -0.51 -25.69 10.43
CA LEU A 159 -1.70 -26.13 11.19
C LEU A 159 -1.94 -27.64 11.09
N LEU A 160 -1.34 -28.32 10.12
CA LEU A 160 -1.41 -29.78 9.95
C LEU A 160 -0.26 -30.53 10.63
N CYS A 161 0.75 -29.81 11.14
CA CYS A 161 1.87 -30.43 11.82
C CYS A 161 1.52 -30.74 13.28
N SER A 162 1.78 -31.98 13.70
CA SER A 162 1.67 -32.34 15.11
C SER A 162 2.84 -31.76 15.93
N GLY A 163 2.69 -31.67 17.25
CA GLY A 163 3.73 -31.15 18.14
C GLY A 163 5.09 -31.88 18.06
N ASN A 164 5.12 -33.09 17.50
CA ASN A 164 6.35 -33.86 17.29
C ASN A 164 7.02 -33.55 15.93
N GLY A 165 6.52 -32.59 15.16
CA GLY A 165 7.03 -32.26 13.82
C GLY A 165 6.61 -33.27 12.73
N GLU A 166 5.94 -34.37 13.10
CA GLU A 166 5.38 -35.32 12.15
C GLU A 166 4.01 -34.83 11.64
N ILE A 167 3.83 -34.84 10.32
CA ILE A 167 2.51 -34.66 9.69
C ILE A 167 1.69 -35.91 10.03
N LEU A 168 0.51 -35.72 10.64
CA LEU A 168 -0.44 -36.75 11.11
C LEU A 168 -0.04 -38.19 10.70
N ASN A 169 0.63 -38.89 11.61
CA ASN A 169 1.30 -40.17 11.39
C ASN A 169 0.31 -41.27 10.95
N THR A 170 0.14 -41.44 9.64
CA THR A 170 -0.78 -42.41 9.04
C THR A 170 -0.07 -43.15 7.91
N LYS A 171 0.35 -44.39 8.20
CA LYS A 171 1.14 -45.28 7.34
C LYS A 171 0.48 -45.67 5.98
N CYS A 172 -0.74 -45.21 5.69
CA CYS A 172 -1.45 -45.42 4.41
C CYS A 172 -1.60 -44.13 3.57
N GLN A 173 -0.93 -43.02 3.93
CA GLN A 173 -1.37 -41.67 3.55
C GLN A 173 -0.44 -40.88 2.62
N ASN A 174 0.57 -41.49 1.99
CA ASN A 174 1.55 -40.75 1.19
C ASN A 174 0.91 -39.95 0.02
N THR A 175 -0.02 -40.55 -0.72
CA THR A 175 -0.69 -39.88 -1.86
C THR A 175 -1.65 -38.78 -1.40
N LEU A 176 -2.45 -39.03 -0.37
CA LEU A 176 -3.41 -38.05 0.16
C LEU A 176 -2.67 -36.87 0.79
N THR A 177 -1.61 -37.12 1.57
CA THR A 177 -0.78 -36.07 2.17
C THR A 177 -0.15 -35.19 1.10
N TYR A 178 0.48 -35.77 0.07
CA TYR A 178 1.06 -34.99 -1.02
C TYR A 178 0.01 -34.15 -1.76
N THR A 179 -1.17 -34.72 -2.03
CA THR A 179 -2.27 -34.02 -2.69
C THR A 179 -2.76 -32.84 -1.85
N THR A 180 -2.95 -33.03 -0.54
CA THR A 180 -3.35 -31.95 0.37
C THR A 180 -2.28 -30.85 0.48
N GLN A 181 -1.01 -31.22 0.50
CA GLN A 181 0.11 -30.28 0.57
C GLN A 181 0.20 -29.44 -0.72
N LEU A 182 0.07 -30.07 -1.89
CA LEU A 182 0.04 -29.38 -3.18
C LEU A 182 -1.16 -28.43 -3.29
N PHE A 183 -2.32 -28.86 -2.80
CA PHE A 183 -3.52 -28.01 -2.73
C PHE A 183 -3.27 -26.79 -1.84
N LEU A 184 -2.72 -26.97 -0.64
CA LEU A 184 -2.43 -25.86 0.28
C LEU A 184 -1.37 -24.91 -0.28
N ALA A 185 -0.28 -25.43 -0.88
CA ALA A 185 0.73 -24.61 -1.54
C ALA A 185 0.13 -23.76 -2.67
N THR A 186 -0.75 -24.36 -3.49
CA THR A 186 -1.48 -23.65 -4.55
C THR A 186 -2.41 -22.59 -3.99
N LEU A 187 -3.15 -22.92 -2.92
CA LEU A 187 -4.04 -22.00 -2.24
C LEU A 187 -3.28 -20.79 -1.68
N GLU A 188 -2.13 -21.01 -1.06
CA GLU A 188 -1.26 -19.95 -0.55
C GLU A 188 -0.74 -19.05 -1.65
N PHE A 189 -0.25 -19.64 -2.75
CA PHE A 189 0.20 -18.88 -3.91
C PHE A 189 -0.90 -17.96 -4.43
N VAL A 190 -2.10 -18.51 -4.67
CA VAL A 190 -3.24 -17.77 -5.21
C VAL A 190 -3.73 -16.71 -4.22
N ALA A 191 -3.84 -17.05 -2.93
CA ALA A 191 -4.24 -16.10 -1.89
C ALA A 191 -3.27 -14.93 -1.78
N MET A 192 -1.96 -15.20 -1.79
CA MET A 192 -0.94 -14.17 -1.76
C MET A 192 -1.00 -13.27 -3.00
N GLN A 193 -1.15 -13.83 -4.20
CA GLN A 193 -1.32 -13.06 -5.44
C GLN A 193 -2.59 -12.18 -5.42
N HIS A 194 -3.69 -12.68 -4.87
CA HIS A 194 -4.92 -11.91 -4.69
C HIS A 194 -4.71 -10.70 -3.78
N LEU A 195 -4.08 -10.93 -2.64
CA LEU A 195 -3.79 -9.90 -1.64
C LEU A 195 -2.81 -8.85 -2.19
N MET A 196 -1.73 -9.28 -2.84
CA MET A 196 -0.74 -8.40 -3.45
C MET A 196 -1.33 -7.53 -4.57
N THR A 197 -2.16 -8.10 -5.44
CA THR A 197 -2.80 -7.33 -6.51
C THR A 197 -3.76 -6.28 -5.94
N GLY A 198 -4.49 -6.63 -4.87
CA GLY A 198 -5.32 -5.69 -4.11
C GLY A 198 -4.50 -4.57 -3.48
N LEU A 199 -3.42 -4.92 -2.79
CA LEU A 199 -2.47 -4.00 -2.16
C LEU A 199 -1.95 -2.99 -3.19
N VAL A 200 -1.36 -3.45 -4.29
CA VAL A 200 -0.79 -2.57 -5.34
C VAL A 200 -1.86 -1.65 -5.96
N TYR A 201 -3.10 -2.12 -6.10
CA TYR A 201 -4.18 -1.28 -6.60
C TYR A 201 -4.53 -0.16 -5.60
N TYR A 202 -4.83 -0.48 -4.35
CA TYR A 202 -5.29 0.55 -3.40
C TYR A 202 -4.15 1.47 -2.94
N THR A 203 -2.98 0.93 -2.61
CA THR A 203 -1.86 1.76 -2.15
C THR A 203 -1.14 2.41 -3.32
N GLY A 204 -0.80 1.66 -4.35
CA GLY A 204 -0.11 2.19 -5.54
C GLY A 204 -1.02 3.07 -6.39
N THR A 205 -2.16 2.55 -6.85
CA THR A 205 -2.99 3.24 -7.86
C THR A 205 -3.88 4.32 -7.26
N VAL A 206 -4.59 4.03 -6.17
CA VAL A 206 -5.53 5.00 -5.60
C VAL A 206 -4.79 6.03 -4.75
N MET A 207 -4.00 5.57 -3.77
CA MET A 207 -3.34 6.47 -2.81
C MET A 207 -2.09 7.15 -3.38
N MET A 208 -1.06 6.43 -3.81
CA MET A 208 0.22 7.02 -4.21
C MET A 208 0.09 7.92 -5.44
N GLN A 209 -0.62 7.47 -6.49
CA GLN A 209 -0.88 8.32 -7.66
C GLN A 209 -1.79 9.52 -7.30
N GLY A 210 -2.78 9.31 -6.43
CA GLY A 210 -3.66 10.38 -5.96
C GLY A 210 -2.90 11.50 -5.25
N ILE A 211 -2.06 11.13 -4.29
CA ILE A 211 -1.21 12.03 -3.50
C ILE A 211 -0.20 12.74 -4.41
N THR A 212 0.45 12.00 -5.30
CA THR A 212 1.45 12.57 -6.20
C THR A 212 0.84 13.55 -7.18
N PHE A 213 -0.34 13.26 -7.70
CA PHE A 213 -1.08 14.19 -8.54
C PHE A 213 -1.39 15.48 -7.78
N LEU A 214 -1.86 15.39 -6.53
CA LEU A 214 -2.14 16.57 -5.70
C LEU A 214 -0.87 17.39 -5.44
N TRP A 215 0.24 16.74 -5.09
CA TRP A 215 1.54 17.39 -4.90
C TRP A 215 1.97 18.13 -6.18
N GLN A 216 2.01 17.45 -7.32
CA GLN A 216 2.43 18.04 -8.59
C GLN A 216 1.52 19.19 -9.04
N SER A 217 0.22 19.07 -8.79
CA SER A 217 -0.75 20.13 -9.07
C SER A 217 -0.51 21.34 -8.15
N GLY A 218 -0.13 21.11 -6.89
CA GLY A 218 0.32 22.14 -5.97
C GLY A 218 1.57 22.88 -6.44
N GLU A 219 2.59 22.16 -6.91
CA GLU A 219 3.82 22.77 -7.45
C GLU A 219 3.57 23.58 -8.73
N ALA A 220 2.72 23.07 -9.63
CA ALA A 220 2.32 23.79 -10.82
C ALA A 220 1.53 25.06 -10.48
N PHE A 221 0.67 24.97 -9.48
CA PHE A 221 -0.06 26.10 -8.95
C PHE A 221 0.86 27.16 -8.32
N GLU A 222 1.86 26.77 -7.54
CA GLU A 222 2.86 27.70 -7.01
C GLU A 222 3.62 28.44 -8.11
N ARG A 223 4.01 27.73 -9.18
CA ARG A 223 4.65 28.36 -10.35
C ARG A 223 3.74 29.40 -11.00
N LYS A 224 2.44 29.07 -11.17
CA LYS A 224 1.43 30.02 -11.67
C LYS A 224 1.23 31.21 -10.73
N ALA A 225 1.29 31.01 -9.41
CA ALA A 225 1.19 32.08 -8.43
C ALA A 225 2.35 33.08 -8.53
N ARG A 226 3.53 32.66 -9.00
CA ARG A 226 4.68 33.55 -9.23
C ARG A 226 4.59 34.33 -10.54
N SER A 227 3.83 33.86 -11.53
CA SER A 227 3.76 34.47 -12.87
C SER A 227 2.75 35.64 -12.98
N ASN A 228 2.57 36.44 -11.93
CA ASN A 228 1.65 37.59 -11.89
C ASN A 228 0.19 37.30 -12.33
N ALA A 229 -0.29 36.06 -12.15
CA ALA A 229 -1.69 35.73 -12.43
C ALA A 229 -2.63 36.55 -11.51
N SER A 230 -3.83 36.86 -12.02
CA SER A 230 -4.82 37.61 -11.25
C SER A 230 -5.21 36.85 -9.96
N PHE A 231 -5.45 37.59 -8.88
CA PHE A 231 -5.82 37.02 -7.58
C PHE A 231 -7.04 36.09 -7.68
N VAL A 232 -8.03 36.48 -8.49
CA VAL A 232 -9.26 35.71 -8.74
C VAL A 232 -8.96 34.36 -9.39
N GLU A 233 -8.07 34.32 -10.38
CA GLU A 233 -7.65 33.06 -11.01
C GLU A 233 -6.89 32.14 -10.07
N LEU A 234 -6.05 32.71 -9.19
CA LEU A 234 -5.32 31.94 -8.19
C LEU A 234 -6.26 31.29 -7.19
N ILE A 235 -7.24 32.02 -6.68
CA ILE A 235 -8.24 31.42 -5.79
C ILE A 235 -9.04 30.33 -6.51
N LYS A 236 -9.52 30.59 -7.73
CA LYS A 236 -10.27 29.58 -8.49
C LYS A 236 -9.45 28.32 -8.75
N SER A 237 -8.15 28.46 -8.98
CA SER A 237 -7.25 27.31 -9.18
C SER A 237 -7.02 26.56 -7.87
N TYR A 238 -6.87 27.26 -6.74
CA TYR A 238 -6.74 26.64 -5.42
C TYR A 238 -8.02 25.92 -4.97
N GLU A 239 -9.21 26.48 -5.24
CA GLU A 239 -10.49 25.83 -4.97
C GLU A 239 -10.60 24.48 -5.70
N LYS A 240 -10.09 24.38 -6.93
CA LYS A 240 -10.01 23.09 -7.64
C LYS A 240 -9.09 22.09 -6.95
N LEU A 241 -7.93 22.53 -6.44
CA LEU A 241 -7.04 21.67 -5.65
C LEU A 241 -7.71 21.18 -4.37
N LYS A 242 -8.49 22.05 -3.71
CA LYS A 242 -9.25 21.71 -2.50
C LYS A 242 -10.35 20.68 -2.79
N VAL A 243 -11.07 20.82 -3.90
CA VAL A 243 -12.04 19.79 -4.33
C VAL A 243 -11.34 18.46 -4.56
N TYR A 244 -10.17 18.47 -5.19
CA TYR A 244 -9.39 17.25 -5.39
C TYR A 244 -8.87 16.65 -4.07
N GLU A 245 -8.39 17.47 -3.13
CA GLU A 245 -8.00 17.05 -1.78
C GLU A 245 -9.16 16.38 -1.04
N LYS A 246 -10.37 16.95 -1.11
CA LYS A 246 -11.57 16.32 -0.53
C LYS A 246 -11.95 15.02 -1.19
N LEU A 247 -11.87 14.95 -2.52
CA LEU A 247 -12.11 13.72 -3.27
C LEU A 247 -11.11 12.62 -2.88
N LEU A 248 -9.82 12.97 -2.80
CA LEU A 248 -8.76 12.07 -2.41
C LEU A 248 -8.93 11.58 -0.97
N ASN A 249 -9.16 12.48 -0.02
CA ASN A 249 -9.42 12.15 1.38
C ASN A 249 -10.67 11.27 1.53
N SER A 250 -11.72 11.50 0.76
CA SER A 250 -12.90 10.64 0.76
C SER A 250 -12.58 9.19 0.40
N CYS A 251 -11.59 8.97 -0.49
CA CYS A 251 -11.18 7.62 -0.90
C CYS A 251 -10.22 6.97 0.11
N ILE A 252 -9.26 7.74 0.65
CA ILE A 252 -8.11 7.17 1.38
C ILE A 252 -8.23 7.27 2.91
N ARG A 253 -8.92 8.27 3.46
CA ARG A 253 -8.82 8.65 4.88
C ARG A 253 -9.18 7.55 5.86
N SER A 254 -10.30 6.86 5.63
CA SER A 254 -10.88 5.92 6.58
C SER A 254 -10.20 4.55 6.55
N ARG A 255 -9.89 4.05 5.35
CA ARG A 255 -9.37 2.69 5.15
C ARG A 255 -7.93 2.69 4.68
N ILE A 256 -7.67 3.20 3.48
CA ILE A 256 -6.40 2.96 2.78
C ILE A 256 -5.24 3.60 3.54
N PHE A 257 -5.35 4.89 3.84
CA PHE A 257 -4.31 5.65 4.51
C PHE A 257 -4.20 5.25 5.98
N LEU A 258 -5.32 5.01 6.68
CA LEU A 258 -5.32 4.58 8.08
C LEU A 258 -4.60 3.24 8.26
N VAL A 259 -4.99 2.22 7.48
CA VAL A 259 -4.34 0.89 7.54
C VAL A 259 -2.87 1.00 7.18
N THR A 260 -2.54 1.79 6.15
CA THR A 260 -1.15 2.00 5.75
C THR A 260 -0.35 2.68 6.86
N ALA A 261 -0.85 3.76 7.45
CA ALA A 261 -0.14 4.52 8.47
C ALA A 261 0.09 3.74 9.77
N LEU A 262 -0.81 2.80 10.11
CA LEU A 262 -0.66 1.94 11.28
C LEU A 262 0.22 0.73 11.00
N VAL A 263 -0.04 0.00 9.92
CA VAL A 263 0.58 -1.31 9.70
C VAL A 263 1.97 -1.22 9.08
N VAL A 264 2.25 -0.20 8.26
CA VAL A 264 3.57 -0.06 7.63
C VAL A 264 4.70 0.09 8.66
N PRO A 265 4.61 0.98 9.66
CA PRO A 265 5.63 1.08 10.71
C PRO A 265 5.82 -0.23 11.48
N SER A 266 4.72 -0.91 11.85
CA SER A 266 4.78 -2.20 12.55
C SER A 266 5.45 -3.27 11.71
N LEU A 267 5.14 -3.36 10.40
CA LEU A 267 5.83 -4.28 9.49
C LEU A 267 7.30 -3.93 9.32
N GLN A 268 7.68 -2.66 9.26
CA GLN A 268 9.09 -2.26 9.21
C GLN A 268 9.86 -2.78 10.42
N ILE A 269 9.32 -2.61 11.64
CA ILE A 269 9.94 -3.07 12.89
C ILE A 269 10.08 -4.60 12.89
N LEU A 270 9.03 -5.33 12.52
CA LEU A 270 9.07 -6.79 12.52
C LEU A 270 10.08 -7.32 11.49
N LEU A 271 10.08 -6.77 10.27
CA LEU A 271 10.99 -7.20 9.20
C LEU A 271 12.45 -6.84 9.48
N SER A 272 12.73 -5.70 10.11
CA SER A 272 14.09 -5.34 10.51
C SER A 272 14.58 -6.27 11.61
N CYS A 273 13.77 -6.54 12.64
CA CYS A 273 14.11 -7.48 13.71
C CYS A 273 14.35 -8.90 13.19
N THR A 274 13.44 -9.45 12.37
CA THR A 274 13.61 -10.80 11.82
C THR A 274 14.78 -10.87 10.84
N GLY A 275 14.99 -9.83 10.01
CA GLY A 275 16.10 -9.74 9.07
C GLY A 275 17.46 -9.71 9.77
N ILE A 276 17.64 -8.85 10.77
CA ILE A 276 18.88 -8.74 11.56
C ILE A 276 19.16 -10.06 12.29
N HIS A 277 18.14 -10.64 12.93
CA HIS A 277 18.29 -11.91 13.62
C HIS A 277 18.72 -13.02 12.66
N SER A 278 18.06 -13.14 11.50
CA SER A 278 18.37 -14.16 10.49
C SER A 278 19.74 -14.00 9.84
N LEU A 279 20.40 -12.84 9.99
CA LEU A 279 21.78 -12.66 9.56
C LEU A 279 22.80 -13.12 10.62
N HIS A 280 22.41 -13.16 11.89
CA HIS A 280 23.30 -13.53 13.00
C HIS A 280 23.21 -15.01 13.39
N SER A 281 22.11 -15.69 13.04
CA SER A 281 22.00 -17.13 13.28
C SER A 281 22.76 -17.92 12.22
N ASP A 282 23.71 -18.76 12.65
CA ASP A 282 24.52 -19.63 11.77
C ASP A 282 23.68 -20.64 10.99
N ASP A 283 22.51 -21.02 11.53
CA ASP A 283 21.63 -22.05 10.97
C ASP A 283 20.58 -21.53 9.98
N THR A 284 20.45 -20.21 9.78
CA THR A 284 19.35 -19.66 8.98
C THR A 284 19.66 -19.51 7.49
N ASN A 285 18.63 -19.76 6.67
CA ASN A 285 18.64 -19.55 5.23
C ASN A 285 18.95 -18.08 4.89
N LYS A 286 20.20 -17.79 4.49
CA LYS A 286 20.67 -16.45 4.09
C LYS A 286 19.74 -15.78 3.05
N ILE A 287 19.12 -16.57 2.18
CA ILE A 287 18.14 -16.10 1.19
C ILE A 287 16.91 -15.46 1.86
N GLN A 288 16.38 -16.06 2.92
CA GLN A 288 15.23 -15.53 3.67
C GLN A 288 15.58 -14.20 4.35
N ALA A 289 16.78 -14.10 4.96
CA ALA A 289 17.27 -12.86 5.54
C ALA A 289 17.36 -11.73 4.49
N ILE A 290 17.91 -12.03 3.31
CA ILE A 290 17.99 -11.09 2.18
C ILE A 290 16.59 -10.65 1.73
N LEU A 291 15.63 -11.57 1.64
CA LEU A 291 14.25 -11.24 1.26
C LEU A 291 13.56 -10.34 2.29
N PHE A 292 13.77 -10.57 3.60
CA PHE A 292 13.23 -9.70 4.65
C PHE A 292 13.84 -8.30 4.60
N LEU A 293 15.16 -8.19 4.46
CA LEU A 293 15.84 -6.90 4.36
C LEU A 293 15.46 -6.13 3.09
N TRP A 294 15.35 -6.82 1.96
CA TRP A 294 14.86 -6.21 0.73
C TRP A 294 13.43 -5.69 0.88
N THR A 295 12.55 -6.48 1.48
CA THR A 295 11.16 -6.07 1.76
C THR A 295 11.12 -4.87 2.70
N TYR A 296 11.96 -4.86 3.74
CA TYR A 296 12.14 -3.72 4.64
C TYR A 296 12.55 -2.45 3.87
N ILE A 297 13.53 -2.52 2.99
CA ILE A 297 13.99 -1.37 2.18
C ILE A 297 12.85 -0.84 1.30
N VAL A 298 12.09 -1.72 0.64
CA VAL A 298 10.95 -1.31 -0.19
C VAL A 298 9.88 -0.60 0.64
N ILE A 299 9.55 -1.12 1.83
CA ILE A 299 8.58 -0.50 2.74
C ILE A 299 9.11 0.82 3.31
N LEU A 300 10.42 0.93 3.59
CA LEU A 300 11.08 2.16 4.01
C LEU A 300 10.98 3.26 2.94
N VAL A 301 11.32 2.95 1.70
CA VAL A 301 11.21 3.90 0.58
C VAL A 301 9.75 4.31 0.38
N PHE A 302 8.82 3.36 0.45
CA PHE A 302 7.39 3.64 0.34
C PHE A 302 6.88 4.58 1.45
N SER A 303 7.21 4.30 2.71
CA SER A 303 6.75 5.10 3.85
C SER A 303 7.32 6.52 3.84
N ILE A 304 8.63 6.66 3.58
CA ILE A 304 9.28 7.98 3.44
C ILE A 304 8.61 8.77 2.32
N LEU A 305 8.39 8.17 1.15
CA LEU A 305 7.78 8.84 0.01
C LEU A 305 6.33 9.27 0.31
N LEU A 306 5.53 8.38 0.90
CA LEU A 306 4.13 8.61 1.24
C LEU A 306 3.98 9.79 2.20
N PHE A 307 4.65 9.74 3.35
CA PHE A 307 4.53 10.78 4.37
C PHE A 307 5.19 12.08 3.93
N SER A 308 6.31 12.03 3.19
CA SER A 308 6.97 13.25 2.69
C SER A 308 6.11 13.97 1.66
N ALA A 309 5.48 13.24 0.74
CA ALA A 309 4.56 13.83 -0.23
C ALA A 309 3.37 14.49 0.47
N ALA A 310 2.80 13.83 1.48
CA ALA A 310 1.71 14.36 2.29
C ALA A 310 2.12 15.64 3.05
N GLY A 311 3.29 15.63 3.70
CA GLY A 311 3.84 16.79 4.38
C GLY A 311 4.14 17.96 3.45
N ARG A 312 4.65 17.69 2.24
CA ARG A 312 4.91 18.73 1.23
C ARG A 312 3.62 19.41 0.74
N ILE A 313 2.53 18.67 0.53
CA ILE A 313 1.23 19.26 0.16
C ILE A 313 0.77 20.27 1.22
N ASN A 314 0.90 19.90 2.50
CA ASN A 314 0.56 20.75 3.64
C ASN A 314 1.43 22.01 3.64
N GLU A 315 2.76 21.87 3.65
CA GLU A 315 3.73 22.96 3.68
C GLU A 315 3.54 23.96 2.50
N SER A 316 3.40 23.43 1.28
CA SER A 316 3.16 24.23 0.07
C SER A 316 1.89 25.05 0.18
N SER A 317 0.81 24.44 0.66
CA SER A 317 -0.46 25.15 0.82
C SER A 317 -0.40 26.21 1.93
N GLN A 318 0.36 25.98 3.00
CA GLN A 318 0.58 26.94 4.08
C GLN A 318 1.34 28.17 3.58
N LYS A 319 2.46 27.93 2.88
CA LYS A 319 3.29 28.98 2.27
C LYS A 319 2.46 29.85 1.32
N TRP A 320 1.65 29.21 0.48
CA TRP A 320 0.80 29.96 -0.44
C TRP A 320 -0.28 30.78 0.26
N ILE A 321 -0.98 30.24 1.27
CA ILE A 321 -1.99 31.01 2.03
C ILE A 321 -1.35 32.23 2.72
N ALA A 322 -0.14 32.06 3.27
CA ALA A 322 0.59 33.16 3.91
C ALA A 322 0.99 34.25 2.90
N GLU A 323 1.44 33.87 1.71
CA GLU A 323 1.75 34.81 0.62
C GLU A 323 0.48 35.48 0.07
N CYS A 324 -0.62 34.73 -0.03
CA CYS A 324 -1.94 35.23 -0.44
C CYS A 324 -2.42 36.35 0.49
N LYS A 325 -2.19 36.23 1.81
CA LYS A 325 -2.52 37.27 2.80
C LYS A 325 -1.81 38.60 2.51
N ARG A 326 -0.58 38.57 1.98
CA ARG A 326 0.19 39.78 1.64
C ARG A 326 -0.32 40.47 0.38
N ARG A 327 -0.92 39.72 -0.55
CA ARG A 327 -1.39 40.23 -1.85
C ARG A 327 -2.82 40.80 -1.81
N CYS A 328 -3.60 40.46 -0.80
CA CYS A 328 -4.99 40.94 -0.66
C CYS A 328 -5.04 42.45 -0.43
N ARG A 329 -5.61 43.20 -1.38
CA ARG A 329 -5.76 44.67 -1.28
C ARG A 329 -7.13 45.04 -0.70
N ASN A 330 -8.17 44.32 -1.12
CA ASN A 330 -9.55 44.70 -0.83
C ASN A 330 -10.19 43.89 0.32
N ARG A 331 -11.23 44.46 0.97
CA ARG A 331 -11.95 43.79 2.08
C ARG A 331 -12.59 42.46 1.66
N VAL A 332 -13.10 42.38 0.43
CA VAL A 332 -13.70 41.16 -0.13
C VAL A 332 -12.64 40.07 -0.33
N GLU A 333 -11.46 40.43 -0.85
CA GLU A 333 -10.33 39.50 -1.02
C GLU A 333 -9.84 38.96 0.31
N LYS A 334 -9.73 39.82 1.33
CA LYS A 334 -9.37 39.40 2.70
C LYS A 334 -10.38 38.41 3.27
N ARG A 335 -11.68 38.66 3.12
CA ARG A 335 -12.73 37.70 3.56
C ARG A 335 -12.62 36.37 2.83
N ARG A 336 -12.39 36.39 1.51
CA ARG A 336 -12.21 35.16 0.73
C ARG A 336 -10.95 34.40 1.13
N GLN A 337 -9.85 35.11 1.38
CA GLN A 337 -8.60 34.52 1.87
C GLN A 337 -8.78 33.85 3.24
N MET A 338 -9.53 34.46 4.16
CA MET A 338 -9.83 33.86 5.47
C MET A 338 -10.66 32.57 5.37
N SER A 339 -11.40 32.37 4.28
CA SER A 339 -12.15 31.13 4.02
C SER A 339 -11.30 29.99 3.43
N LEU A 340 -10.05 30.29 3.02
CA LEU A 340 -9.14 29.29 2.50
C LEU A 340 -8.69 28.38 3.64
N VAL A 341 -8.80 27.07 3.40
CA VAL A 341 -8.38 26.04 4.35
C VAL A 341 -7.19 25.34 3.72
N LEU A 342 -6.20 25.05 4.56
CA LEU A 342 -4.99 24.32 4.22
C LEU A 342 -5.30 22.99 3.53
N LEU A 343 -4.51 22.62 2.53
CA LEU A 343 -4.60 21.30 1.92
C LEU A 343 -3.91 20.32 2.87
N ARG A 344 -4.66 19.34 3.39
CA ARG A 344 -4.12 18.35 4.32
C ARG A 344 -4.62 16.97 3.94
N LEU A 345 -3.74 15.98 4.01
CA LEU A 345 -4.12 14.58 3.89
C LEU A 345 -4.50 14.06 5.26
N GLU A 346 -5.74 13.58 5.36
CA GLU A 346 -6.33 13.12 6.61
C GLU A 346 -6.22 11.60 6.73
N PHE A 347 -6.04 11.12 7.96
CA PHE A 347 -6.05 9.69 8.29
C PHE A 347 -6.78 9.46 9.61
N GLY A 348 -7.93 8.78 9.53
CA GLY A 348 -8.89 8.81 10.63
C GLY A 348 -9.29 10.26 10.96
N ASN A 349 -9.05 10.66 12.21
CA ASN A 349 -9.30 12.03 12.71
C ASN A 349 -8.05 12.93 12.72
N ASN A 350 -6.90 12.41 12.28
CA ASN A 350 -5.62 13.11 12.26
C ASN A 350 -5.26 13.57 10.83
N PHE A 351 -4.17 14.32 10.71
CA PHE A 351 -3.60 14.72 9.42
C PHE A 351 -2.09 14.63 9.44
N VAL A 352 -1.47 14.52 8.26
CA VAL A 352 -0.02 14.42 8.13
C VAL A 352 0.63 15.80 8.18
N GLU A 353 1.62 15.94 9.05
CA GLU A 353 2.45 17.13 9.19
C GLU A 353 3.78 16.96 8.44
N PRO A 354 4.48 18.08 8.11
CA PRO A 354 5.77 18.01 7.43
C PRO A 354 6.84 17.17 8.14
N LEU A 355 6.78 17.06 9.47
CA LEU A 355 7.74 16.31 10.29
C LEU A 355 7.34 14.85 10.56
N THR A 356 6.10 14.46 10.22
CA THR A 356 5.61 13.09 10.41
C THR A 356 6.53 12.00 9.83
N PRO A 357 7.16 12.15 8.63
CA PRO A 357 8.06 11.12 8.11
C PRO A 357 9.23 10.81 9.05
N LEU A 358 9.85 11.85 9.63
CA LEU A 358 10.99 11.67 10.53
C LEU A 358 10.56 11.01 11.84
N VAL A 359 9.45 11.48 12.42
CA VAL A 359 8.90 10.92 13.66
C VAL A 359 8.55 9.44 13.50
N VAL A 360 7.96 9.05 12.37
CA VAL A 360 7.61 7.65 12.09
C VAL A 360 8.88 6.79 11.94
N GLN A 361 9.91 7.26 11.22
CA GLN A 361 11.14 6.48 11.07
C GLN A 361 11.95 6.38 12.36
N GLU A 362 12.03 7.48 13.13
CA GLU A 362 12.65 7.46 14.46
C GLU A 362 11.96 6.45 15.37
N PHE A 363 10.62 6.43 15.37
CA PHE A 363 9.84 5.43 16.09
C PHE A 363 10.19 4.00 15.64
N CYS A 364 10.19 3.72 14.33
CA CYS A 364 10.55 2.40 13.80
C CYS A 364 11.95 1.95 14.24
N VAL A 365 12.95 2.83 14.13
CA VAL A 365 14.34 2.52 14.52
C VAL A 365 14.44 2.27 16.02
N ARG A 366 13.86 3.16 16.84
CA ARG A 366 13.91 3.03 18.31
C ARG A 366 13.26 1.74 18.78
N GLN A 367 12.09 1.39 18.24
CA GLN A 367 11.41 0.15 18.58
C GLN A 367 12.19 -1.09 18.12
N THR A 368 12.79 -1.04 16.92
CA THR A 368 13.67 -2.11 16.43
C THR A 368 14.82 -2.36 17.41
N VAL A 369 15.52 -1.30 17.84
CA VAL A 369 16.62 -1.39 18.81
C VAL A 369 16.12 -1.96 20.14
N SER A 370 14.99 -1.47 20.66
CA SER A 370 14.41 -2.01 21.89
C SER A 370 14.07 -3.50 21.80
N PHE A 371 13.51 -3.97 20.69
CA PHE A 371 13.24 -5.39 20.47
C PHE A 371 14.51 -6.25 20.38
N LEU A 372 15.59 -5.71 19.80
CA LEU A 372 16.87 -6.41 19.76
C LEU A 372 17.53 -6.51 21.14
N LEU A 373 17.43 -5.45 21.96
CA LEU A 373 17.99 -5.42 23.33
C LEU A 373 17.21 -6.26 24.34
N LEU A 374 15.89 -6.42 24.19
CA LEU A 374 15.09 -7.27 25.09
C LEU A 374 15.41 -8.77 24.96
N ARG A 375 16.21 -9.14 23.96
CA ARG A 375 16.51 -10.52 23.61
C ARG A 375 17.97 -10.91 23.92
N SER A 376 18.88 -9.93 23.98
CA SER A 376 20.24 -10.12 24.51
C SER A 376 20.19 -10.31 26.01
#